data_AF-A0A952EUV4-F1
#
_entry.id   AF-A0A952EUV4-F1
#
_cell.length_a   1.000
_cell.length_b   1.000
_cell.length_c   1.000
_cell.angle_alpha   90.00
_cell.angle_beta   90.00
_cell.angle_gamma   90.00
#
_symmetry.space_group_name_H-M   'P 1'
#
loop_
_entity.id
_entity.type
_entity.pdbx_description
1 polymer ?
#
loop_
_entity_poly.entity_id
_entity_poly.type
_entity_poly.pdbx_seq_one_letter_code
_entity_poly.pdbx_strand_id
1 'polypeptide(L)'
;MAARLADLALGEPVGHAPDFGGPEVRTVKDLARSYLSMTRQRRVMVPIWLPGTVFHALGEGANLAPEHADGTITFEQYLTEQFDTGRLPYAEAIHDYLRRTPKEMR
;
A
#
# COMPACT_ATOMS: atom_id res chain seq x y z
N MET A 1 12.83 3.90 -4.66
CA MET A 1 12.58 2.66 -3.88
C MET A 1 13.67 1.60 -4.09
N ALA A 2 13.89 1.10 -5.32
CA ALA A 2 14.90 0.06 -5.57
C ALA A 2 16.31 0.42 -5.07
N ALA A 3 16.74 1.67 -5.26
CA ALA A 3 18.03 2.15 -4.75
C ALA A 3 18.14 2.10 -3.22
N ARG A 4 17.15 2.62 -2.48
CA ARG A 4 17.18 2.57 -1.01
C ARG A 4 17.11 1.17 -0.43
N LEU A 5 16.35 0.27 -1.06
CA LEU A 5 16.33 -1.13 -0.67
C LEU A 5 17.69 -1.80 -0.94
N ALA A 6 18.32 -1.49 -2.07
CA ALA A 6 19.66 -1.98 -2.39
C ALA A 6 20.70 -1.44 -1.39
N ASP A 7 20.64 -0.15 -1.03
CA ASP A 7 21.53 0.44 -0.02
C ASP A 7 21.37 -0.23 1.35
N LEU A 8 20.13 -0.49 1.78
CA LEU A 8 19.86 -1.21 3.03
C LEU A 8 20.31 -2.68 2.97
N ALA A 9 20.20 -3.33 1.82
CA ALA A 9 20.62 -4.72 1.64
C ALA A 9 22.15 -4.87 1.58
N LEU A 10 22.86 -3.84 1.11
CA LEU A 10 24.32 -3.83 0.97
C LEU A 10 25.04 -3.24 2.19
N GLY A 11 24.33 -2.52 3.06
CA GLY A 11 24.84 -1.94 4.28
C GLY A 11 24.88 -2.91 5.47
N GLU A 12 25.37 -2.41 6.61
CA GLU A 12 25.34 -3.15 7.87
C GLU A 12 23.89 -3.37 8.35
N PRO A 13 23.59 -4.47 9.06
CA PRO A 13 22.26 -4.73 9.58
C PRO A 13 21.83 -3.64 10.57
N VAL A 14 20.82 -2.84 10.20
CA VAL A 14 20.31 -1.73 11.03
C VAL A 14 19.12 -2.10 11.92
N GLY A 15 18.69 -3.37 11.91
CA GLY A 15 17.46 -3.79 12.58
C GLY A 15 16.23 -3.21 11.89
N HIS A 16 15.44 -2.39 12.59
CA HIS A 16 14.29 -1.71 11.99
C HIS A 16 14.77 -0.51 11.18
N ALA A 17 14.83 -0.66 9.86
CA ALA A 17 15.07 0.46 8.97
C ALA A 17 13.97 1.52 9.14
N PRO A 18 14.28 2.82 8.95
CA PRO A 18 13.25 3.85 8.94
C PRO A 18 12.14 3.52 7.95
N ASP A 19 10.89 3.80 8.33
CA ASP A 19 9.74 3.61 7.45
C ASP A 19 9.93 4.40 6.17
N PHE A 20 9.41 3.89 5.06
CA PHE A 20 9.53 4.52 3.74
C PHE A 20 8.16 4.57 3.08
N GLY A 21 7.80 5.74 2.56
CA GLY A 21 6.54 6.00 1.88
C GLY A 21 6.72 6.36 0.40
N GLY A 22 5.61 6.29 -0.33
CA GLY A 22 5.50 6.98 -1.62
C GLY A 22 5.62 8.50 -1.45
N PRO A 23 5.68 9.27 -2.55
CA PRO A 23 5.86 10.72 -2.50
C PRO A 23 4.69 11.46 -1.83
N GLU A 24 3.55 10.80 -1.64
CA GLU A 24 2.31 11.42 -1.19
C GLU A 24 1.60 10.57 -0.14
N VAL A 25 1.14 11.22 0.92
CA VAL A 25 0.16 10.65 1.85
C VAL A 25 -1.23 10.87 1.28
N ARG A 26 -1.99 9.80 1.07
CA ARG A 26 -3.36 9.86 0.52
C ARG A 26 -4.34 9.03 1.32
N THR A 27 -5.60 9.44 1.27
CA THR A 27 -6.68 8.68 1.90
C THR A 27 -6.93 7.38 1.15
N VAL A 28 -7.38 6.34 1.85
CA VAL A 28 -7.80 5.07 1.25
C VAL A 28 -8.88 5.29 0.18
N LYS A 29 -9.77 6.27 0.40
CA LYS A 29 -10.83 6.64 -0.54
C LYS A 29 -10.27 7.16 -1.87
N ASP A 30 -9.21 7.96 -1.81
CA ASP A 30 -8.60 8.52 -3.01
C ASP A 30 -7.82 7.46 -3.80
N LEU A 31 -7.08 6.60 -3.10
CA LEU A 31 -6.43 5.44 -3.71
C LEU A 31 -7.45 4.51 -4.40
N ALA A 32 -8.54 4.19 -3.71
CA ALA A 32 -9.62 3.37 -4.27
C ALA A 32 -10.26 4.03 -5.50
N ARG A 33 -10.47 5.35 -5.47
CA ARG A 33 -10.99 6.09 -6.62
C ARG A 33 -10.03 6.03 -7.81
N SER A 34 -8.75 6.29 -7.62
CA SER A 34 -7.73 6.22 -8.68
C SER A 34 -7.67 4.81 -9.30
N TYR A 35 -7.75 3.76 -8.47
CA TYR A 35 -7.82 2.39 -8.95
C TYR A 35 -9.08 2.11 -9.78
N LEU A 36 -10.27 2.51 -9.31
CA LEU A 36 -11.53 2.32 -10.02
C LEU A 36 -11.59 3.11 -11.33
N SER A 37 -11.06 4.34 -11.36
CA SER A 37 -10.98 5.12 -12.60
C SER A 37 -10.06 4.48 -13.63
N MET A 38 -8.91 3.95 -13.19
CA MET A 38 -7.94 3.31 -14.08
C MET A 38 -8.47 2.00 -14.67
N THR A 39 -9.07 1.16 -13.81
CA THR A 39 -9.60 -0.15 -14.20
C THR A 39 -10.99 -0.08 -14.85
N ARG A 40 -11.59 1.12 -14.94
CA ARG A 40 -12.95 1.38 -15.44
C ARG A 40 -14.04 0.53 -14.76
N GLN A 41 -13.81 0.10 -13.51
CA GLN A 41 -14.76 -0.69 -12.75
C GLN A 41 -15.77 0.21 -12.03
N ARG A 42 -17.05 -0.17 -12.06
CA ARG A 42 -18.12 0.52 -11.31
C ARG A 42 -18.40 -0.24 -10.02
N ARG A 43 -17.64 0.05 -8.96
CA ARG A 43 -17.85 -0.51 -7.61
C ARG A 43 -18.29 0.59 -6.64
N VAL A 44 -19.21 0.24 -5.74
CA VAL A 44 -19.66 1.14 -4.67
C VAL A 44 -18.61 1.16 -3.56
N MET A 45 -18.18 2.36 -3.16
CA MET A 45 -17.32 2.54 -1.99
C MET A 45 -18.19 2.85 -0.76
N VAL A 46 -18.16 1.95 0.23
CA VAL A 46 -18.89 2.13 1.48
C VAL A 46 -17.89 2.44 2.60
N PRO A 47 -18.01 3.59 3.29
CA PRO A 47 -17.20 3.84 4.47
C PRO A 47 -17.66 2.92 5.60
N ILE A 48 -16.74 2.10 6.11
CA ILE A 48 -16.98 1.26 7.29
C ILE A 48 -16.20 1.84 8.47
N TRP A 49 -16.86 1.91 9.63
CA TRP A 49 -16.18 2.24 10.88
C TRP A 49 -15.71 0.95 11.54
N LEU A 50 -14.43 0.89 11.88
CA LEU A 50 -13.82 -0.29 12.50
C LEU A 50 -13.41 0.06 13.93
N PRO A 51 -14.02 -0.59 14.95
CA PRO A 51 -13.66 -0.36 16.34
C PRO A 51 -12.29 -0.96 16.68
N GLY A 52 -11.59 -0.34 17.64
CA GLY A 52 -10.39 -0.89 18.26
C GLY A 52 -9.18 0.04 18.18
N THR A 53 -8.23 -0.17 19.09
CA THR A 53 -7.01 0.64 19.23
C THR A 53 -6.15 0.63 17.96
N VAL A 54 -6.05 -0.53 17.30
CA VAL A 54 -5.31 -0.67 16.03
C VAL A 54 -5.91 0.22 14.95
N PHE A 55 -7.23 0.13 14.72
CA PHE A 55 -7.89 0.94 13.70
C PHE A 55 -7.89 2.42 14.04
N HIS A 56 -7.92 2.77 15.33
CA HIS A 56 -7.75 4.15 15.77
C HIS A 56 -6.35 4.68 15.42
N ALA A 57 -5.30 3.94 15.75
CA ALA A 57 -3.91 4.33 15.43
C ALA A 57 -3.68 4.43 13.92
N LEU A 58 -4.25 3.53 13.11
CA LEU A 58 -4.25 3.66 11.65
C LEU A 58 -4.95 4.94 11.17
N GLY A 59 -6.08 5.29 11.79
CA GLY A 59 -6.79 6.54 11.52
C GLY A 59 -5.97 7.78 11.89
N GLU A 60 -5.14 7.69 12.92
CA GLU A 60 -4.18 8.73 13.32
C GLU A 60 -2.91 8.76 12.45
N GLY A 61 -2.75 7.79 11.54
CA GLY A 61 -1.63 7.75 10.61
C GLY A 61 -0.41 6.97 11.09
N ALA A 62 -0.56 6.07 12.08
CA ALA A 62 0.53 5.23 12.57
C ALA A 62 1.17 4.31 11.51
N ASN A 63 0.53 4.16 10.34
CA ASN A 63 1.06 3.43 9.17
C ASN A 63 1.65 4.34 8.08
N LEU A 64 1.74 5.64 8.34
CA LEU A 64 2.25 6.62 7.39
C LEU A 64 3.72 6.93 7.68
N ALA A 65 4.46 7.28 6.63
CA ALA A 65 5.85 7.70 6.74
C ALA A 65 6.02 9.14 6.19
N PRO A 66 5.40 10.15 6.82
CA PRO A 66 5.41 11.53 6.30
C PRO A 66 6.83 12.13 6.28
N GLU A 67 7.69 11.71 7.21
CA GLU A 67 9.08 12.17 7.30
C GLU A 67 10.02 11.46 6.28
N HIS A 68 9.54 10.40 5.64
CA HIS A 68 10.29 9.55 4.72
C HIS A 68 9.50 9.25 3.44
N ALA A 69 8.94 10.31 2.84
CA ALA A 69 8.30 10.28 1.51
C ALA A 69 9.34 10.21 0.37
N ASP A 70 10.35 9.36 0.54
CA ASP A 70 11.51 9.23 -0.35
C ASP A 70 11.17 8.45 -1.64
N GLY A 71 9.93 7.95 -1.76
CA GLY A 71 9.38 7.35 -2.97
C GLY A 71 9.22 8.37 -4.09
N THR A 72 9.62 8.00 -5.30
CA THR A 72 9.53 8.88 -6.48
C THR A 72 8.39 8.53 -7.42
N ILE A 73 7.77 7.35 -7.24
CA ILE A 73 6.70 6.85 -8.10
C ILE A 73 5.37 7.10 -7.40
N THR A 74 4.46 7.81 -8.06
CA THR A 74 3.11 8.02 -7.55
C THR A 74 2.26 6.76 -7.71
N PHE A 75 1.15 6.71 -6.98
CA PHE A 75 0.23 5.56 -7.06
C PHE A 75 -0.34 5.38 -8.47
N GLU A 76 -0.70 6.46 -9.15
CA GLU A 76 -1.19 6.44 -10.53
C GLU A 76 -0.14 5.95 -11.53
N GLN A 77 1.12 6.37 -11.37
CA GLN A 77 2.22 5.89 -12.21
C GLN A 77 2.42 4.39 -12.05
N TYR A 78 2.43 3.91 -10.80
CA TYR A 78 2.49 2.48 -10.52
C TYR A 78 1.33 1.70 -11.15
N LEU A 79 0.09 2.18 -10.99
CA LEU A 79 -1.08 1.53 -11.59
C LEU A 79 -1.02 1.50 -13.12
N THR A 80 -0.53 2.56 -13.75
CA THR A 80 -0.34 2.63 -15.20
C THR A 80 0.67 1.60 -15.68
N GLU A 81 1.83 1.55 -15.05
CA GLU A 81 2.87 0.58 -15.38
C GLU A 81 2.38 -0.87 -15.22
N GLN A 82 1.65 -1.19 -14.15
CA GLN A 82 1.08 -2.52 -13.98
C GLN A 82 0.01 -2.84 -15.04
N PHE A 83 -0.86 -1.88 -15.36
CA PHE A 83 -1.89 -2.07 -16.37
C PHE A 83 -1.30 -2.29 -17.76
N ASP A 84 -0.27 -1.51 -18.12
CA ASP A 84 0.44 -1.62 -19.40
C ASP A 84 1.17 -2.97 -19.54
N THR A 85 1.63 -3.54 -18.42
CA THR A 85 2.20 -4.90 -18.39
C THR A 85 1.14 -6.01 -18.37
N GLY A 86 -0.13 -5.68 -18.55
CA GLY A 86 -1.26 -6.62 -18.56
C GLY A 86 -1.63 -7.17 -17.18
N ARG A 87 -1.09 -6.59 -16.11
CA ARG A 87 -1.37 -6.98 -14.72
C ARG A 87 -2.42 -6.04 -14.12
N LEU A 88 -3.46 -6.62 -13.54
CA LEU A 88 -4.37 -5.91 -12.65
C LEU A 88 -3.93 -6.16 -11.20
N PRO A 89 -3.13 -5.26 -10.60
CA PRO A 89 -2.69 -5.45 -9.23
C PRO A 89 -3.92 -5.43 -8.32
N TYR A 90 -3.90 -6.28 -7.30
CA TYR A 90 -4.95 -6.38 -6.28
C TYR A 90 -6.31 -6.95 -6.71
N ALA A 91 -6.52 -7.32 -7.98
CA ALA A 91 -7.78 -7.93 -8.42
C ALA A 91 -8.14 -9.20 -7.62
N GLU A 92 -7.14 -10.03 -7.33
CA GLU A 92 -7.28 -11.26 -6.55
C GLU A 92 -6.74 -11.14 -5.12
N ALA A 93 -6.17 -9.99 -4.73
CA ALA A 93 -5.43 -9.88 -3.47
C ALA A 93 -6.30 -10.20 -2.25
N ILE A 94 -7.57 -9.75 -2.23
CA ILE A 94 -8.48 -10.08 -1.12
C ILE A 94 -8.72 -11.59 -1.06
N HIS A 95 -8.90 -12.25 -2.21
CA HIS A 95 -9.08 -13.70 -2.25
C HIS A 95 -7.84 -14.45 -1.79
N ASP A 96 -6.65 -14.01 -2.18
CA ASP A 96 -5.39 -14.62 -1.76
C ASP A 96 -5.10 -14.39 -0.27
N TYR A 97 -5.37 -13.19 0.25
CA TYR A 97 -5.24 -12.89 1.68
C TYR A 97 -6.20 -13.73 2.53
N LEU A 98 -7.45 -13.90 2.10
CA LEU A 98 -8.43 -14.70 2.81
C LEU A 98 -8.22 -16.21 2.64
N ARG A 99 -7.51 -16.64 1.58
CA ARG A 99 -7.17 -18.05 1.37
C ARG A 99 -6.08 -18.53 2.34
N ARG A 100 -5.17 -17.64 2.78
CA ARG A 100 -4.23 -17.95 3.87
C ARG A 100 -4.94 -17.95 5.21
N THR A 101 -5.20 -19.15 5.74
CA THR A 101 -5.78 -19.27 7.08
C THR A 101 -4.75 -18.88 8.14
N PRO A 102 -5.17 -18.27 9.26
CA PRO A 102 -4.27 -17.79 10.32
C PRO A 102 -3.36 -18.85 10.96
N LYS A 103 -3.58 -20.13 10.65
CA LYS A 103 -2.87 -21.27 11.23
C LYS A 103 -1.44 -21.42 10.70
N GLU A 104 -1.09 -20.77 9.59
CA GLU A 104 0.22 -20.89 8.93
C GLU A 104 1.20 -19.75 9.28
N MET A 105 0.82 -18.82 10.16
CA MET A 105 1.59 -17.61 10.48
C MET A 105 2.10 -17.60 11.93
N ARG A 106 2.47 -18.79 12.45
CA ARG A 106 3.13 -19.01 13.74
C ARG A 106 4.53 -19.58 13.54
#